data_AF-Q67RN5-F1
#
_entry.id   AF-Q67RN5-F1
#
_cell.length_a   1.000
_cell.length_b   1.000
_cell.length_c   1.000
_cell.angle_alpha   90.00
_cell.angle_beta   90.00
_cell.angle_gamma   90.00
#
_symmetry.space_group_name_H-M   'P 1'
#
loop_
_entity.id
_entity.type
_entity.pdbx_description
1 polymer ?
#
loop_
_entity_poly.entity_id
_entity_poly.type
_entity_poly.pdbx_seq_one_letter_code
_entity_poly.pdbx_strand_id
1 'polypeptide(L)'
;MQPARALGLTLGGLPASGQGRRNDMGTQIRWTGRVVSGLGVAARWTTLDWFRAAIERLFGFKPVPGTLNAIAEGDRQELDRLLLTAGTVLVPPAEDICCSLVLPAHVARGVRSHPVVLLRPMVYGYNPAQVEFLAPVRLREALELRDGDEIVITIGDNAPAQKWIAADSSRARSDWATSRPSRQ
;
A
#
# COMPACT_ATOMS: atom_id res chain seq x y z
N MET A 1 35.79 44.58 -54.43
CA MET A 1 35.78 44.02 -53.05
C MET A 1 35.15 42.63 -53.12
N GLN A 2 35.92 41.58 -52.79
CA GLN A 2 35.49 40.16 -52.78
C GLN A 2 34.56 39.84 -51.59
N PRO A 3 33.93 38.66 -51.58
CA PRO A 3 34.35 37.65 -50.60
C PRO A 3 34.56 36.27 -51.27
N ALA A 4 35.72 35.63 -51.12
CA ALA A 4 36.20 34.83 -49.99
C ALA A 4 35.58 33.41 -49.95
N ARG A 5 36.39 32.43 -50.38
CA ARG A 5 36.19 30.97 -50.21
C ARG A 5 36.27 30.59 -48.73
N ALA A 6 35.49 29.60 -48.30
CA ALA A 6 35.76 28.81 -47.11
C ALA A 6 35.65 27.32 -47.42
N LEU A 7 36.72 26.61 -47.06
CA LEU A 7 36.97 25.17 -47.20
C LEU A 7 36.11 24.36 -46.24
N GLY A 8 35.50 23.28 -46.73
CA GLY A 8 34.96 22.20 -45.91
C GLY A 8 36.05 21.21 -45.53
N LEU A 9 36.30 21.04 -44.23
CA LEU A 9 37.10 19.96 -43.66
C LEU A 9 36.24 19.23 -42.62
N THR A 10 35.83 18.02 -42.96
CA THR A 10 35.40 16.97 -42.03
C THR A 10 36.59 16.47 -41.23
N LEU A 11 36.41 16.23 -39.92
CA LEU A 11 37.00 15.14 -39.13
C LEU A 11 36.51 15.20 -37.68
N GLY A 12 36.13 14.04 -37.12
CA GLY A 12 35.96 13.89 -35.67
C GLY A 12 34.89 12.90 -35.25
N GLY A 13 35.12 11.60 -35.46
CA GLY A 13 34.42 10.56 -34.71
C GLY A 13 34.97 10.44 -33.28
N LEU A 14 34.06 10.24 -32.31
CA LEU A 14 34.35 9.94 -30.90
C LEU A 14 33.28 8.94 -30.37
N PRO A 15 33.55 8.22 -29.27
CA PRO A 15 33.57 6.76 -29.28
C PRO A 15 32.32 6.10 -28.66
N ALA A 16 32.24 4.79 -28.91
CA ALA A 16 31.35 3.86 -28.21
C ALA A 16 31.43 4.05 -26.69
N SER A 17 30.29 4.36 -26.08
CA SER A 17 30.11 4.32 -24.64
C SER A 17 29.09 3.24 -24.33
N GLY A 18 29.58 2.12 -23.77
CA GLY A 18 28.74 1.13 -23.16
C GLY A 18 27.91 1.79 -22.06
N GLN A 19 26.59 1.70 -22.19
CA GLN A 19 25.69 1.96 -21.09
C GLN A 19 25.21 0.60 -20.59
N GLY A 20 25.88 0.15 -19.52
CA GLY A 20 25.36 -0.88 -18.66
C GLY A 20 23.92 -0.54 -18.28
N ARG A 21 23.09 -1.57 -18.23
CA ARG A 21 21.75 -1.49 -17.64
C ARG A 21 21.92 -0.85 -16.26
N ARG A 22 21.49 0.40 -16.12
CA ARG A 22 21.27 1.00 -14.81
C ARG A 22 20.18 0.14 -14.18
N ASN A 23 20.56 -0.68 -13.21
CA ASN A 23 19.62 -1.20 -12.25
C ASN A 23 19.08 0.03 -11.52
N ASP A 24 17.91 0.50 -11.94
CA ASP A 24 17.13 1.48 -11.21
C ASP A 24 16.60 0.75 -9.97
N MET A 25 17.48 0.54 -8.99
CA MET A 25 17.10 0.06 -7.67
C MET A 25 16.47 1.24 -6.95
N GLY A 26 15.17 1.46 -7.21
CA GLY A 26 14.37 2.41 -6.44
C GLY A 26 14.56 2.17 -4.94
N THR A 27 14.48 3.24 -4.15
CA THR A 27 14.71 3.14 -2.71
C THR A 27 13.63 2.24 -2.11
N GLN A 28 14.05 1.11 -1.55
CA GLN A 28 13.12 0.15 -0.94
C GLN A 28 13.24 0.27 0.58
N ILE A 29 12.14 0.60 1.25
CA ILE A 29 12.10 0.61 2.71
C ILE A 29 11.65 -0.77 3.20
N ARG A 30 12.30 -1.25 4.27
CA ARG A 30 12.11 -2.59 4.80
C ARG A 30 12.02 -2.56 6.32
N TRP A 31 11.00 -3.21 6.86
CA TRP A 31 10.81 -3.43 8.29
C TRP A 31 10.56 -4.90 8.58
N THR A 32 10.73 -5.28 9.84
CA THR A 32 10.17 -6.52 10.38
C THR A 32 8.87 -6.21 11.12
N GLY A 33 8.07 -7.23 11.34
CA GLY A 33 6.90 -7.13 12.18
C GLY A 33 6.50 -8.49 12.71
N ARG A 34 5.74 -8.47 13.80
CA ARG A 34 5.23 -9.69 14.44
C ARG A 34 3.75 -9.85 14.17
N VAL A 35 3.36 -11.00 13.63
CA VAL A 35 1.96 -11.33 13.39
C VAL A 35 1.20 -11.40 14.70
N VAL A 36 0.03 -10.76 14.74
CA VAL A 36 -0.88 -10.76 15.90
C VAL A 36 -2.30 -11.03 15.44
N SER A 37 -3.13 -11.56 16.34
CA SER A 37 -4.59 -11.58 16.12
C SER A 37 -5.17 -10.20 16.41
N GLY A 38 -5.97 -9.69 15.47
CA GLY A 38 -6.83 -8.53 15.71
C GLY A 38 -8.16 -8.93 16.35
N LEU A 39 -9.06 -7.96 16.52
CA LEU A 39 -10.40 -8.16 17.11
C LEU A 39 -11.39 -8.89 16.19
N GLY A 40 -10.98 -9.32 14.99
CA GLY A 40 -11.86 -9.96 14.00
C GLY A 40 -12.87 -9.02 13.33
N VAL A 41 -12.89 -7.74 13.71
CA VAL A 41 -13.81 -6.72 13.16
C VAL A 41 -13.57 -6.47 11.67
N ALA A 42 -12.33 -6.65 11.19
CA ALA A 42 -11.93 -6.42 9.81
C ALA A 42 -12.74 -7.21 8.78
N ALA A 43 -13.15 -8.43 9.12
CA ALA A 43 -13.91 -9.28 8.21
C ALA A 43 -15.26 -8.65 7.80
N ARG A 44 -15.88 -7.85 8.69
CA ARG A 44 -17.18 -7.22 8.42
C ARG A 44 -17.12 -6.06 7.43
N TRP A 45 -16.09 -5.23 7.52
CA TRP A 45 -15.98 -4.04 6.66
C TRP A 45 -15.23 -4.31 5.36
N THR A 46 -14.26 -5.24 5.34
CA THR A 46 -13.61 -5.70 4.11
C THR A 46 -14.56 -6.39 3.13
N THR A 47 -15.75 -6.80 3.60
CA THR A 47 -16.81 -7.36 2.75
C THR A 47 -17.74 -6.31 2.14
N LEU A 48 -17.70 -5.05 2.58
CA LEU A 48 -18.58 -4.00 2.06
C LEU A 48 -18.27 -3.71 0.58
N ASP A 49 -19.32 -3.58 -0.24
CA ASP A 49 -19.20 -3.40 -1.68
C ASP A 49 -18.39 -2.16 -2.06
N TRP A 50 -18.63 -1.03 -1.37
CA TRP A 50 -17.89 0.21 -1.62
C TRP A 50 -16.39 0.03 -1.33
N PHE A 51 -16.04 -0.72 -0.28
CA PHE A 51 -14.67 -0.93 0.12
C PHE A 51 -13.96 -1.84 -0.90
N ARG A 52 -14.59 -2.96 -1.26
CA ARG A 52 -14.07 -3.87 -2.30
C ARG A 52 -13.87 -3.16 -3.63
N ALA A 53 -14.86 -2.35 -4.07
CA ALA A 53 -14.78 -1.58 -5.30
C ALA A 53 -13.65 -0.54 -5.26
N ALA A 54 -13.42 0.11 -4.11
CA ALA A 54 -12.32 1.06 -3.95
C ALA A 54 -10.95 0.37 -4.04
N ILE A 55 -10.75 -0.75 -3.36
CA ILE A 55 -9.50 -1.53 -3.43
C ILE A 55 -9.28 -2.09 -4.84
N GLU A 56 -10.32 -2.59 -5.50
CA GLU A 56 -10.23 -3.09 -6.89
C GLU A 56 -9.86 -1.97 -7.87
N ARG A 57 -10.48 -0.80 -7.74
CA ARG A 57 -10.17 0.37 -8.59
C ARG A 57 -8.74 0.87 -8.37
N LEU A 58 -8.26 0.88 -7.13
CA LEU A 58 -6.94 1.40 -6.77
C LEU A 58 -5.81 0.43 -7.08
N PHE A 59 -6.02 -0.86 -6.81
CA PHE A 59 -4.95 -1.85 -6.72
C PHE A 59 -5.19 -3.08 -7.59
N GLY A 60 -6.32 -3.15 -8.31
CA GLY A 60 -6.60 -4.21 -9.30
C GLY A 60 -7.02 -5.55 -8.69
N PHE A 61 -7.40 -5.61 -7.41
CA PHE A 61 -7.88 -6.84 -6.78
C PHE A 61 -9.01 -6.60 -5.77
N LYS A 62 -9.83 -7.62 -5.52
CA LYS A 62 -10.79 -7.65 -4.41
C LYS A 62 -10.17 -8.35 -3.20
N PRO A 63 -10.16 -7.74 -2.00
CA PRO A 63 -9.61 -8.40 -0.83
C PRO A 63 -10.48 -9.58 -0.38
N VAL A 64 -9.86 -10.61 0.19
CA VAL A 64 -10.61 -11.62 0.95
C VAL A 64 -11.13 -11.00 2.26
N PRO A 65 -12.17 -11.59 2.90
CA PRO A 65 -12.64 -11.09 4.20
C PRO A 65 -11.53 -11.12 5.27
N GLY A 66 -11.31 -9.98 5.91
CA GLY A 66 -10.37 -9.78 7.01
C GLY A 66 -9.03 -9.18 6.59
N THR A 67 -8.14 -9.02 7.57
CA THR A 67 -6.79 -8.49 7.39
C THR A 67 -5.77 -9.37 8.12
N LEU A 68 -4.54 -9.41 7.60
CA LEU A 68 -3.40 -9.86 8.40
C LEU A 68 -2.96 -8.69 9.29
N ASN A 69 -2.95 -8.89 10.61
CA ASN A 69 -2.51 -7.89 11.56
C ASN A 69 -1.07 -8.19 11.97
N ALA A 70 -0.25 -7.15 12.06
CA ALA A 70 1.10 -7.25 12.59
C ALA A 70 1.46 -6.00 13.41
N ILE A 71 2.39 -6.16 14.34
CA ILE A 71 3.06 -5.05 15.01
C ILE A 71 4.38 -4.82 14.29
N ALA A 72 4.49 -3.68 13.60
CA ALA A 72 5.72 -3.26 12.96
C ALA A 72 6.80 -2.99 14.02
N GLU A 73 7.98 -3.52 13.78
CA GLU A 73 9.17 -3.35 14.61
C GLU A 73 10.10 -2.33 13.93
N GLY A 74 10.70 -1.43 14.71
CA GLY A 74 11.60 -0.38 14.21
C GLY A 74 11.09 1.05 14.43
N ASP A 75 11.55 1.97 13.57
CA ASP A 75 11.22 3.39 13.68
C ASP A 75 9.77 3.68 13.22
N ARG A 76 8.90 3.90 14.20
CA ARG A 76 7.50 4.28 13.98
C ARG A 76 7.36 5.59 13.20
N GLN A 77 8.28 6.53 13.38
CA GLN A 77 8.20 7.83 12.70
C GLN A 77 8.46 7.70 11.20
N GLU A 78 9.25 6.71 10.79
CA GLU A 78 9.49 6.41 9.37
C GLU A 78 8.22 5.85 8.72
N LEU A 79 7.57 4.88 9.36
CA LEU A 79 6.29 4.32 8.91
C LEU A 79 5.20 5.40 8.85
N ASP A 80 5.11 6.26 9.87
CA ASP A 80 4.18 7.38 9.90
C ASP A 80 4.41 8.34 8.74
N ARG A 81 5.66 8.77 8.54
CA ARG A 81 6.03 9.67 7.44
C ARG A 81 5.66 9.06 6.11
N LEU A 82 6.01 7.79 5.87
CA LEU A 82 5.72 7.10 4.62
C LEU A 82 4.21 7.03 4.36
N LEU A 83 3.41 6.63 5.34
CA LEU A 83 1.96 6.54 5.16
C LEU A 83 1.33 7.90 4.89
N LEU A 84 1.86 8.97 5.47
CA LEU A 84 1.37 10.34 5.24
C LEU A 84 1.83 10.94 3.90
N THR A 85 3.01 10.58 3.40
CA THR A 85 3.56 11.16 2.16
C THR A 85 3.24 10.34 0.92
N ALA A 86 3.16 9.02 1.05
CA ALA A 86 2.99 8.08 -0.06
C ALA A 86 1.68 7.29 0.00
N GLY A 87 0.94 7.31 1.11
CA GLY A 87 -0.33 6.61 1.25
C GLY A 87 -1.51 7.35 0.59
N THR A 88 -2.52 6.57 0.16
CA THR A 88 -3.82 7.10 -0.27
C THR A 88 -4.78 7.12 0.92
N VAL A 89 -5.50 8.22 1.12
CA VAL A 89 -6.62 8.25 2.06
C VAL A 89 -7.86 7.68 1.39
N LEU A 90 -8.33 6.55 1.90
CA LEU A 90 -9.64 5.96 1.58
C LEU A 90 -10.70 6.62 2.46
N VAL A 91 -11.63 7.33 1.83
CA VAL A 91 -12.74 8.02 2.51
C VAL A 91 -14.02 7.19 2.36
N PRO A 92 -14.60 6.72 3.47
CA PRO A 92 -15.85 5.96 3.41
C PRO A 92 -17.02 6.86 3.02
N PRO A 93 -18.11 6.28 2.48
CA PRO A 93 -19.30 7.02 2.08
C PRO A 93 -20.22 7.43 3.25
N ALA A 94 -19.97 6.91 4.45
CA ALA A 94 -20.75 7.18 5.66
C ALA A 94 -19.86 7.79 6.74
N GLU A 95 -20.38 8.80 7.45
CA GLU A 95 -19.66 9.60 8.44
C GLU A 95 -19.26 8.81 9.70
N ASP A 96 -19.93 7.70 9.98
CA ASP A 96 -19.66 6.86 11.15
C ASP A 96 -18.67 5.72 10.88
N ILE A 97 -18.07 5.72 9.69
CA ILE A 97 -16.94 4.87 9.34
C ILE A 97 -15.70 5.76 9.27
N CYS A 98 -14.58 5.32 9.84
CA CYS A 98 -13.34 6.08 9.81
C CYS A 98 -12.64 6.01 8.44
N CYS A 99 -11.94 7.07 8.07
CA CYS A 99 -10.97 7.02 6.97
C CYS A 99 -9.85 6.01 7.25
N SER A 100 -9.17 5.56 6.19
CA SER A 100 -7.99 4.69 6.31
C SER A 100 -6.89 5.15 5.36
N LEU A 101 -5.64 5.02 5.78
CA LEU A 101 -4.48 5.15 4.91
C LEU A 101 -4.19 3.79 4.28
N VAL A 102 -3.99 3.76 2.96
CA VAL A 102 -3.62 2.55 2.23
C VAL A 102 -2.37 2.76 1.38
N LEU A 103 -1.50 1.74 1.32
CA LEU A 103 -0.22 1.83 0.63
C LEU A 103 0.19 0.45 0.08
N PRO A 104 0.58 0.31 -1.21
CA PRO A 104 1.11 -0.94 -1.75
C PRO A 104 2.37 -1.39 -1.01
N ALA A 105 2.44 -2.68 -0.70
CA ALA A 105 3.57 -3.28 -0.02
C ALA A 105 3.75 -4.75 -0.44
N HIS A 106 4.79 -5.39 0.09
CA HIS A 106 4.97 -6.83 0.08
C HIS A 106 5.14 -7.33 1.51
N VAL A 107 4.60 -8.51 1.77
CA VAL A 107 4.82 -9.24 3.03
C VAL A 107 5.45 -10.59 2.70
N ALA A 108 6.55 -10.89 3.38
CA ALA A 108 7.31 -12.12 3.18
C ALA A 108 7.60 -12.87 4.48
N ARG A 109 7.69 -14.20 4.38
CA ARG A 109 8.22 -15.10 5.40
C ARG A 109 9.09 -16.16 4.74
N GLY A 110 10.38 -16.16 5.07
CA GLY A 110 11.37 -17.01 4.40
C GLY A 110 11.35 -16.76 2.89
N VAL A 111 11.13 -17.82 2.10
CA VAL A 111 11.07 -17.76 0.63
C VAL A 111 9.68 -17.40 0.08
N ARG A 112 8.65 -17.33 0.93
CA ARG A 112 7.27 -17.01 0.52
C ARG A 112 7.06 -15.50 0.60
N SER A 113 6.44 -14.91 -0.42
CA SER A 113 6.15 -13.48 -0.48
C SER A 113 4.84 -13.23 -1.21
N HIS A 114 4.09 -12.21 -0.80
CA HIS A 114 2.87 -11.79 -1.46
C HIS A 114 2.81 -10.26 -1.61
N PRO A 115 2.37 -9.73 -2.77
CA PRO A 115 1.95 -8.33 -2.85
C PRO A 115 0.69 -8.13 -2.00
N VAL A 116 0.66 -7.01 -1.28
CA VAL A 116 -0.42 -6.65 -0.37
C VAL A 116 -0.68 -5.15 -0.42
N VAL A 117 -1.77 -4.74 0.22
CA VAL A 117 -2.00 -3.33 0.56
C VAL A 117 -1.93 -3.19 2.07
N LEU A 118 -0.96 -2.43 2.57
CA LEU A 118 -0.91 -1.98 3.95
C LEU A 118 -2.10 -1.05 4.17
N LEU A 119 -2.85 -1.28 5.23
CA LEU A 119 -3.99 -0.48 5.68
C LEU A 119 -3.75 -0.04 7.12
N ARG A 120 -3.99 1.25 7.38
CA ARG A 120 -4.04 1.81 8.74
C ARG A 120 -5.34 2.60 8.95
N PRO A 121 -6.24 2.14 9.84
CA PRO A 121 -7.43 2.90 10.19
C PRO A 121 -7.07 4.21 10.91
N MET A 122 -7.79 5.29 10.60
CA MET A 122 -7.64 6.59 11.26
C MET A 122 -8.61 6.70 12.43
N VAL A 123 -8.52 5.78 13.40
CA VAL A 123 -9.33 5.78 14.62
C VAL A 123 -8.53 6.27 15.83
N TYR A 124 -9.19 7.00 16.73
CA TYR A 124 -8.58 7.42 17.97
C TYR A 124 -8.16 6.21 18.82
N GLY A 125 -6.96 6.29 19.42
CA GLY A 125 -6.43 5.21 20.28
C GLY A 125 -5.92 3.99 19.52
N TYR A 126 -5.84 4.03 18.18
CA TYR A 126 -5.21 2.96 17.41
C TYR A 126 -3.73 2.83 17.77
N ASN A 127 -3.23 1.61 17.93
CA ASN A 127 -1.82 1.38 18.22
C ASN A 127 -0.98 1.83 17.00
N PRO A 128 -0.09 2.82 17.13
CA PRO A 128 0.66 3.36 16.00
C PRO A 128 1.64 2.35 15.37
N ALA A 129 2.05 1.32 16.12
CA ALA A 129 2.88 0.23 15.60
C ALA A 129 2.06 -0.85 14.87
N GLN A 130 0.74 -0.88 15.05
CA GLN A 130 -0.09 -1.89 14.40
C GLN A 130 -0.31 -1.52 12.93
N VAL A 131 -0.13 -2.50 12.06
CA VAL A 131 -0.42 -2.41 10.63
C VAL A 131 -1.31 -3.58 10.22
N GLU A 132 -2.20 -3.33 9.28
CA GLU A 132 -3.07 -4.33 8.69
C GLU A 132 -2.72 -4.54 7.22
N PHE A 133 -2.88 -5.76 6.70
CA PHE A 133 -2.63 -6.06 5.29
C PHE A 133 -3.84 -6.71 4.64
N LEU A 134 -4.21 -6.17 3.48
CA LEU A 134 -5.21 -6.68 2.56
C LEU A 134 -4.53 -7.47 1.44
N ALA A 135 -5.16 -8.56 1.03
CA ALA A 135 -4.70 -9.39 -0.09
C ALA A 135 -5.87 -10.11 -0.76
N PRO A 136 -5.71 -10.58 -2.01
CA PRO A 136 -6.69 -11.44 -2.67
C PRO A 136 -6.68 -12.89 -2.15
N VAL A 137 -5.83 -13.19 -1.16
CA VAL A 137 -5.66 -14.52 -0.55
C VAL A 137 -5.62 -14.43 0.97
N ARG A 138 -5.88 -15.53 1.67
CA ARG A 138 -5.69 -15.61 3.13
C ARG A 138 -4.20 -15.69 3.45
N LEU A 139 -3.59 -14.56 3.78
CA LEU A 139 -2.14 -14.46 3.99
C LEU A 139 -1.58 -15.43 5.04
N ARG A 140 -2.35 -15.74 6.10
CA ARG A 140 -1.92 -16.74 7.09
C ARG A 140 -1.74 -18.13 6.50
N GLU A 141 -2.56 -18.51 5.53
CA GLU A 141 -2.43 -19.78 4.82
C GLU A 141 -1.31 -19.71 3.78
N ALA A 142 -1.32 -18.66 2.94
CA ALA A 142 -0.36 -18.49 1.86
C ALA A 142 1.10 -18.39 2.34
N LEU A 143 1.32 -17.80 3.51
CA LEU A 143 2.63 -17.58 4.13
C LEU A 143 2.90 -18.51 5.33
N GLU A 144 1.96 -19.41 5.65
CA GLU A 144 2.02 -20.34 6.79
C GLU A 144 2.31 -19.64 8.13
N LEU A 145 1.53 -18.59 8.44
CA LEU A 145 1.73 -17.72 9.60
C LEU A 145 0.84 -18.09 10.79
N ARG A 146 1.42 -17.96 11.97
CA ARG A 146 0.79 -17.99 13.30
C ARG A 146 1.09 -16.70 14.04
N ASP A 147 0.37 -16.47 15.12
CA ASP A 147 0.70 -15.36 16.02
C ASP A 147 2.11 -15.54 16.57
N GLY A 148 2.84 -14.44 16.64
CA GLY A 148 4.23 -14.43 17.03
C GLY A 148 5.22 -14.68 15.88
N ASP A 149 4.79 -15.15 14.70
CA ASP A 149 5.69 -15.27 13.56
C ASP A 149 6.20 -13.89 13.11
N GLU A 150 7.48 -13.84 12.77
CA GLU A 150 8.10 -12.68 12.14
C GLU A 150 7.75 -12.65 10.64
N ILE A 151 7.44 -11.46 10.15
CA ILE A 151 7.29 -11.15 8.74
C ILE A 151 8.22 -9.99 8.36
N VAL A 152 8.63 -9.99 7.09
CA VAL A 152 9.31 -8.86 6.47
C VAL A 152 8.30 -8.06 5.67
N ILE A 153 8.24 -6.76 5.93
CA ILE A 153 7.40 -5.80 5.21
C ILE A 153 8.31 -4.99 4.32
N THR A 154 7.94 -4.84 3.05
CA THR A 154 8.74 -4.15 2.05
C THR A 154 7.87 -3.19 1.26
N ILE A 155 8.33 -1.95 1.10
CA ILE A 155 7.64 -0.92 0.34
C ILE A 155 8.62 -0.37 -0.69
N GLY A 156 8.22 -0.45 -1.96
CA GLY A 156 9.00 0.05 -3.08
C GLY A 156 8.83 1.55 -3.29
N ASP A 157 9.74 2.13 -4.07
CA ASP A 157 9.69 3.52 -4.51
C ASP A 157 8.52 3.70 -5.50
N ASN A 158 7.37 4.12 -4.99
CA ASN A 158 6.17 4.37 -5.78
C ASN A 158 5.93 5.87 -5.91
N ALA A 159 5.47 6.31 -7.08
CA ALA A 159 5.00 7.68 -7.28
C ALA A 159 3.98 8.06 -6.18
N PRO A 160 3.96 9.33 -5.72
CA PRO A 160 3.07 9.74 -4.64
C PRO A 160 1.63 9.36 -4.94
N ALA A 161 0.98 8.74 -3.94
CA ALA A 161 -0.39 8.28 -4.03
C ALA A 161 -1.37 9.33 -4.57
N GLN A 162 -2.45 8.85 -5.19
CA GLN A 162 -3.67 9.64 -5.28
C GLN A 162 -4.10 10.01 -3.86
N LYS A 163 -4.04 11.29 -3.51
CA LYS A 163 -4.13 11.73 -2.11
C LYS A 163 -5.50 11.41 -1.47
N TRP A 164 -6.58 11.42 -2.26
CA TRP A 164 -7.94 11.25 -1.76
C TRP A 164 -8.82 10.53 -2.79
N ILE A 165 -9.56 9.52 -2.35
CA ILE A 165 -10.65 8.92 -3.15
C ILE A 165 -11.89 8.80 -2.28
N ALA A 166 -12.95 9.49 -2.73
CA ALA A 166 -14.28 9.31 -2.20
C ALA A 166 -14.92 8.05 -2.80
N ALA A 167 -15.53 7.23 -1.96
CA ALA A 167 -16.48 6.23 -2.44
C ALA A 167 -17.63 6.92 -3.17
N ASP A 168 -18.04 6.39 -4.32
CA ASP A 168 -19.18 6.91 -5.08
C ASP A 168 -20.44 6.86 -4.19
N SER A 169 -21.01 8.03 -3.89
CA SER A 169 -22.10 8.23 -2.93
C SER A 169 -23.46 7.72 -3.43
N SER A 170 -23.53 7.22 -4.67
CA SER A 170 -24.77 6.78 -5.32
C SER A 170 -25.29 5.40 -4.87
N ARG A 171 -24.47 4.56 -4.20
CA ARG A 171 -24.87 3.18 -3.80
C ARG A 171 -24.76 2.83 -2.32
N ALA A 172 -24.21 3.69 -1.47
CA ALA A 172 -23.78 3.29 -0.13
C ALA A 172 -24.81 3.44 1.01
N ARG A 173 -26.03 3.92 0.73
CA ARG A 173 -26.96 4.34 1.80
C ARG A 173 -27.70 3.20 2.53
N SER A 174 -27.66 1.95 2.04
CA SER A 174 -28.57 0.91 2.54
C SER A 174 -28.00 -0.06 3.59
N ASP A 175 -26.68 -0.27 3.67
CA ASP A 175 -26.20 -1.53 4.28
C ASP A 175 -25.70 -1.40 5.73
N TRP A 176 -25.34 -0.19 6.15
CA TRP A 176 -24.78 0.01 7.49
C TRP A 176 -25.86 0.06 8.60
N ALA A 177 -27.01 0.68 8.33
CA ALA A 177 -28.05 0.91 9.35
C ALA A 177 -28.60 -0.40 9.98
N THR A 178 -28.57 -1.50 9.24
CA THR A 178 -29.07 -2.82 9.66
C THR A 178 -28.09 -3.66 10.47
N SER A 179 -26.84 -3.22 10.67
CA SER A 179 -25.79 -4.03 11.32
C SER A 179 -25.23 -3.43 12.62
N ARG A 180 -25.85 -2.35 13.12
CA ARG A 180 -25.49 -1.72 14.41
C ARG A 180 -25.57 -2.74 15.57
N PRO A 181 -24.48 -2.97 16.32
CA PRO A 181 -24.59 -3.64 17.60
C PRO A 181 -25.34 -2.73 18.57
N SER A 182 -26.35 -3.29 19.25
CA SER A 182 -26.98 -2.67 20.41
C SER A 182 -25.90 -2.33 21.44
N ARG A 183 -25.80 -1.04 21.80
CA ARG A 183 -25.00 -0.61 22.95
C ARG A 183 -25.56 -1.33 24.19
N GLN A 184 -24.78 -2.20 24.80
CA GLN A 184 -24.92 -2.54 26.22
C GLN A 184 -23.97 -1.67 27.01
#